data_AF-A0AAJ1RCF8-F1
#
_entry.id   AF-A0AAJ1RCF8-F1
#
_cell.length_a   1.000
_cell.length_b   1.000
_cell.length_c   1.000
_cell.angle_alpha   90.00
_cell.angle_beta   90.00
_cell.angle_gamma   90.00
#
_symmetry.space_group_name_H-M   'P 1'
#
loop_
_entity.id
_entity.type
_entity.pdbx_description
1 polymer ?
#
loop_
_entity_poly.entity_id
_entity_poly.type
_entity_poly.pdbx_seq_one_letter_code
_entity_poly.pdbx_strand_id
1 'polypeptide(L)'
;MSKGKMLGKLTKVAASSILGSSPVEDAVAKIVDDQLEKRKDYVKVPDVIGVPLADAEKILSEFQFKFIRTLADPDIKYANKRADVVLATKPRSSSSVAPHTFVKLIYADGDVLAASQMQLKDKKTQRSTKKEANKLLIHKLMDTSKSQAGKLSSSLKFSLKHHNKNSSEETDS
;
A
#
# COMPACT_ATOMS: atom_id res chain seq x y z
N MET A 1 23.28 28.71 -16.69
CA MET A 1 22.92 27.36 -16.19
C MET A 1 21.45 27.08 -16.50
N SER A 2 21.18 26.43 -17.62
CA SER A 2 19.85 26.13 -18.16
C SER A 2 19.36 24.78 -17.62
N LYS A 3 18.14 24.71 -17.09
CA LYS A 3 17.50 23.46 -16.62
C LYS A 3 16.77 22.80 -17.80
N GLY A 4 17.18 21.58 -18.16
CA GLY A 4 16.53 20.72 -19.17
C GLY A 4 15.05 20.47 -18.83
N LYS A 5 14.11 20.61 -19.77
CA LYS A 5 13.77 19.69 -20.88
C LYS A 5 13.57 18.24 -20.41
N MET A 6 12.30 17.82 -20.36
CA MET A 6 11.73 16.54 -20.83
C MET A 6 10.59 16.03 -19.94
N LEU A 7 9.42 16.68 -20.02
CA LEU A 7 8.12 16.07 -19.74
C LEU A 7 7.44 15.75 -21.08
N GLY A 8 8.08 14.89 -21.85
CA GLY A 8 7.50 14.27 -23.04
C GLY A 8 6.95 12.91 -22.65
N LYS A 9 5.62 12.76 -22.67
CA LYS A 9 4.80 11.54 -22.87
C LYS A 9 3.38 11.75 -22.30
N LEU A 10 2.66 12.72 -22.84
CA LEU A 10 1.20 12.70 -22.86
C LEU A 10 0.82 12.76 -24.33
N THR A 11 0.62 11.60 -24.93
CA THR A 11 0.30 11.50 -26.35
C THR A 11 -0.77 10.44 -26.56
N LYS A 12 -1.96 10.94 -26.94
CA LYS A 12 -3.08 10.26 -27.61
C LYS A 12 -3.83 9.21 -26.76
N VAL A 13 -5.16 9.17 -26.75
CA VAL A 13 -6.07 9.31 -27.90
C VAL A 13 -7.35 10.04 -27.46
N ALA A 14 -7.60 11.24 -27.99
CA ALA A 14 -8.96 11.76 -28.08
C ALA A 14 -9.54 11.10 -29.34
N ALA A 15 -10.41 10.11 -29.15
CA ALA A 15 -11.12 9.46 -30.24
C ALA A 15 -12.03 10.53 -30.88
N SER A 16 -11.57 11.05 -32.00
CA SER A 16 -12.26 11.99 -32.87
C SER A 16 -13.59 11.39 -33.31
N SER A 17 -14.67 12.01 -32.86
CA SER A 17 -16.02 11.93 -33.40
C SER A 17 -16.05 12.51 -34.83
N ILE A 18 -15.56 11.75 -35.82
CA ILE A 18 -15.69 12.10 -37.23
C ILE A 18 -16.40 10.95 -37.94
N LEU A 19 -17.57 11.29 -38.45
CA LEU A 19 -18.41 10.57 -39.38
C LEU A 19 -17.58 10.05 -40.57
N GLY A 20 -17.73 8.78 -40.95
CA GLY A 20 -17.35 8.29 -42.27
C GLY A 20 -16.50 7.02 -42.26
N SER A 21 -17.13 5.92 -42.63
CA SER A 21 -16.59 4.59 -42.92
C SER A 21 -15.15 4.61 -43.46
N SER A 22 -14.22 4.13 -42.65
CA SER A 22 -12.80 3.92 -43.01
C SER A 22 -12.43 2.46 -42.76
N PRO A 23 -11.53 1.83 -43.54
CA PRO A 23 -11.10 0.43 -43.38
C PRO A 23 -10.57 0.06 -41.97
N VAL A 24 -10.29 1.06 -41.15
CA VAL A 24 -9.90 0.93 -39.75
C VAL A 24 -11.10 0.52 -38.87
N GLU A 25 -12.32 0.94 -39.19
CA GLU A 25 -13.53 0.53 -38.45
C GLU A 25 -13.81 -0.95 -38.64
N ASP A 26 -13.68 -1.48 -39.85
CA ASP A 26 -13.81 -2.91 -40.14
C ASP A 26 -12.73 -3.73 -39.43
N ALA A 27 -11.49 -3.24 -39.38
CA ALA A 27 -10.41 -3.91 -38.66
C ALA A 27 -10.66 -3.91 -37.14
N VAL A 28 -11.15 -2.80 -36.58
CA VAL A 28 -11.48 -2.69 -35.15
C VAL A 28 -12.70 -3.55 -34.81
N ALA A 29 -13.75 -3.54 -35.63
CA ALA A 29 -14.92 -4.40 -35.48
C ALA A 29 -14.54 -5.87 -35.52
N LYS A 30 -13.72 -6.30 -36.49
CA LYS A 30 -13.20 -7.68 -36.56
C LYS A 30 -12.38 -8.08 -35.34
N ILE A 31 -11.56 -7.18 -34.78
CA ILE A 31 -10.80 -7.48 -33.55
C ILE A 31 -11.74 -7.65 -32.34
N VAL A 32 -12.80 -6.85 -32.26
CA VAL A 32 -13.81 -6.95 -31.20
C VAL A 32 -14.63 -8.23 -31.36
N ASP A 33 -15.09 -8.53 -32.57
CA ASP A 33 -15.85 -9.74 -32.87
C ASP A 33 -15.02 -11.01 -32.64
N ASP A 34 -13.75 -11.03 -33.05
CA ASP A 34 -12.82 -12.14 -32.79
C ASP A 34 -12.61 -12.38 -31.29
N GLN A 35 -12.55 -11.31 -30.48
CA GLN A 35 -12.45 -11.43 -29.02
C GLN A 35 -13.75 -11.91 -28.39
N LEU A 36 -14.89 -11.51 -28.95
CA LEU A 36 -16.22 -11.87 -28.47
C LEU A 36 -16.52 -13.34 -28.79
N GLU A 37 -16.27 -13.76 -30.04
CA GLU A 37 -16.25 -15.16 -30.50
C GLU A 37 -15.40 -16.05 -29.58
N LYS A 38 -14.17 -15.66 -29.29
CA LYS A 38 -13.26 -16.42 -28.40
C LYS A 38 -13.76 -16.55 -26.96
N ARG A 39 -14.69 -15.69 -26.52
CA ARG A 39 -15.21 -15.65 -25.13
C ARG A 39 -16.66 -16.13 -25.00
N LYS A 40 -17.31 -16.57 -26.08
CA LYS A 40 -18.69 -17.06 -26.04
C LYS A 40 -18.91 -18.18 -25.03
N ASP A 41 -17.91 -19.05 -24.88
CA ASP A 41 -17.99 -20.21 -24.00
C ASP A 41 -17.37 -19.97 -22.61
N TYR A 42 -17.02 -18.73 -22.26
CA TYR A 42 -16.35 -18.47 -20.98
C TYR A 42 -17.34 -18.58 -19.82
N VAL A 43 -16.94 -19.33 -18.79
CA VAL A 43 -17.73 -19.55 -17.59
C VAL A 43 -17.21 -18.65 -16.47
N LYS A 44 -18.12 -18.12 -15.65
CA LYS A 44 -17.74 -17.32 -14.48
C LYS A 44 -17.28 -18.23 -13.34
N VAL A 45 -16.17 -17.88 -12.72
CA VAL A 45 -15.72 -18.53 -11.48
C VAL A 45 -16.68 -18.13 -10.35
N PRO A 46 -17.30 -19.08 -9.63
CA PRO A 46 -18.17 -18.78 -8.50
C PRO A 46 -17.39 -18.09 -7.38
N ASP A 47 -18.07 -17.23 -6.62
CA ASP A 47 -17.44 -16.59 -5.47
C ASP A 47 -17.47 -17.51 -4.25
N VAL A 48 -16.29 -18.00 -3.88
CA VAL A 48 -16.07 -18.89 -2.74
C VAL A 48 -15.21 -18.24 -1.66
N ILE A 49 -14.96 -16.93 -1.73
CA ILE A 49 -14.17 -16.21 -0.72
C ILE A 49 -14.97 -16.17 0.59
N GLY A 50 -14.34 -16.52 1.71
CA GLY A 50 -14.98 -16.59 3.02
C GLY A 50 -15.75 -17.89 3.29
N VAL A 51 -15.82 -18.79 2.31
CA VAL A 51 -16.45 -20.11 2.46
C VAL A 51 -15.44 -21.09 3.07
N PRO A 52 -15.87 -22.04 3.94
CA PRO A 52 -15.01 -23.14 4.40
C PRO A 52 -14.39 -23.89 3.22
N LEU A 53 -13.12 -24.27 3.35
CA LEU A 53 -12.35 -24.88 2.26
C LEU A 53 -13.07 -26.11 1.67
N ALA A 54 -13.60 -26.97 2.53
CA ALA A 54 -14.33 -28.17 2.10
C ALA A 54 -15.60 -27.87 1.30
N ASP A 55 -16.31 -26.79 1.62
CA ASP A 55 -17.54 -26.43 0.90
C ASP A 55 -17.23 -25.67 -0.39
N ALA A 56 -16.18 -24.85 -0.40
CA ALA A 56 -15.69 -24.20 -1.60
C ALA A 56 -15.31 -25.21 -2.70
N GLU A 57 -14.75 -26.35 -2.31
CA GLU A 57 -14.39 -27.43 -3.24
C GLU A 57 -15.58 -28.13 -3.85
N LYS A 58 -16.63 -28.36 -3.05
CA LYS A 58 -17.90 -28.91 -3.56
C LYS A 58 -18.49 -27.95 -4.58
N ILE A 59 -18.57 -26.67 -4.24
CA ILE A 59 -19.09 -25.63 -5.15
C ILE A 59 -18.28 -25.59 -6.44
N LEU A 60 -16.94 -25.58 -6.39
CA LEU A 60 -16.13 -25.58 -7.61
C LEU A 60 -16.30 -26.85 -8.45
N SER A 61 -16.47 -28.00 -7.80
CA SER A 61 -16.72 -29.28 -8.47
C SER A 61 -18.07 -29.30 -9.19
N GLU A 62 -19.13 -28.76 -8.57
CA GLU A 62 -20.47 -28.63 -9.16
C GLU A 62 -20.46 -27.79 -10.44
N PHE A 63 -19.60 -26.76 -10.47
CA PHE A 63 -19.38 -25.91 -11.64
C PHE A 63 -18.32 -26.47 -12.61
N GLN A 64 -17.89 -27.72 -12.44
CA GLN A 64 -16.92 -28.43 -13.29
C GLN A 64 -15.54 -27.76 -13.38
N PHE A 65 -15.18 -26.95 -12.38
CA PHE A 65 -13.84 -26.37 -12.27
C PHE A 65 -12.89 -27.37 -11.62
N LYS A 66 -11.67 -27.45 -12.16
CA LYS A 66 -10.57 -28.15 -11.49
C LYS A 66 -9.96 -27.19 -10.46
N PHE A 67 -9.54 -27.70 -9.31
CA PHE A 67 -8.99 -26.84 -8.25
C PHE A 67 -7.77 -27.44 -7.57
N ILE A 68 -7.01 -26.57 -6.91
CA ILE A 68 -5.87 -26.94 -6.06
C ILE A 68 -5.87 -26.09 -4.80
N ARG A 69 -5.57 -26.72 -3.66
CA ARG A 69 -5.37 -26.04 -2.37
C ARG A 69 -3.97 -25.43 -2.30
N THR A 70 -3.86 -24.22 -1.77
CA THR A 70 -2.57 -23.57 -1.53
C THR A 70 -2.60 -22.80 -0.23
N LEU A 71 -1.64 -23.06 0.64
CA LEU A 71 -1.45 -22.30 1.87
C LEU A 71 -1.01 -20.88 1.54
N ALA A 72 -1.62 -19.91 2.22
CA ALA A 72 -1.21 -18.52 2.16
C ALA A 72 0.07 -18.31 2.98
N ASP A 73 0.92 -17.41 2.52
CA ASP A 73 2.02 -16.93 3.34
C ASP A 73 1.47 -16.17 4.57
N PRO A 74 2.10 -16.28 5.75
CA PRO A 74 1.72 -15.52 6.92
C PRO A 74 1.77 -14.01 6.65
N ASP A 75 0.64 -13.34 6.88
CA ASP A 75 0.48 -11.91 6.67
C ASP A 75 -0.43 -11.34 7.75
N ILE A 76 -0.05 -10.18 8.26
CA ILE A 76 -0.79 -9.38 9.25
C ILE A 76 -2.28 -9.21 8.88
N LYS A 77 -2.62 -9.15 7.58
CA LYS A 77 -4.02 -9.04 7.13
C LYS A 77 -4.87 -10.27 7.46
N TYR A 78 -4.24 -11.42 7.74
CA TYR A 78 -4.89 -12.67 8.10
C TYR A 78 -5.00 -12.88 9.61
N ALA A 79 -4.35 -12.07 10.45
CA ALA A 79 -4.28 -12.28 11.90
C ALA A 79 -5.66 -12.45 12.59
N ASN A 80 -6.73 -11.86 12.03
CA ASN A 80 -8.09 -11.94 12.55
C ASN A 80 -9.04 -12.78 11.67
N LYS A 81 -8.49 -13.59 10.77
CA LYS A 81 -9.28 -14.49 9.90
C LYS A 81 -9.47 -15.85 10.56
N ARG A 82 -10.43 -16.63 10.06
CA ARG A 82 -10.70 -17.99 10.50
C ARG A 82 -9.81 -18.98 9.75
N ALA A 83 -9.44 -20.06 10.43
CA ALA A 83 -8.71 -21.18 9.82
C ALA A 83 -9.61 -21.90 8.81
N ASP A 84 -8.98 -22.53 7.81
CA ASP A 84 -9.61 -23.40 6.82
C ASP A 84 -10.74 -22.73 6.04
N VAL A 85 -10.62 -21.42 5.84
CA VAL A 85 -11.52 -20.60 5.04
C VAL A 85 -10.76 -20.06 3.83
N VAL A 86 -11.42 -20.04 2.68
CA VAL A 86 -10.83 -19.47 1.45
C VAL A 86 -10.64 -17.97 1.62
N LEU A 87 -9.39 -17.54 1.49
CA LEU A 87 -8.98 -16.14 1.59
C LEU A 87 -8.97 -15.46 0.22
N ALA A 88 -8.60 -16.21 -0.81
CA ALA A 88 -8.53 -15.71 -2.17
C ALA A 88 -8.57 -16.86 -3.19
N THR A 89 -8.89 -16.52 -4.43
CA THR A 89 -8.89 -17.44 -5.57
C THR A 89 -8.01 -16.90 -6.69
N LYS A 90 -7.38 -17.80 -7.45
CA LYS A 90 -6.72 -17.47 -8.72
C LYS A 90 -7.12 -18.49 -9.79
N PRO A 91 -7.78 -18.10 -10.88
CA PRO A 91 -8.30 -16.76 -11.22
C PRO A 91 -9.25 -16.19 -10.16
N ARG A 92 -9.41 -14.85 -10.15
CA ARG A 92 -10.23 -14.16 -9.15
C ARG A 92 -11.69 -14.62 -9.25
N SER A 93 -12.39 -14.72 -8.12
CA SER A 93 -13.85 -14.87 -8.09
C SER A 93 -14.53 -13.89 -9.06
N SER A 94 -15.62 -14.33 -9.68
CA SER A 94 -16.40 -13.61 -10.70
C SER A 94 -15.68 -13.28 -12.01
N SER A 95 -14.42 -13.68 -12.18
CA SER A 95 -13.76 -13.60 -13.50
C SER A 95 -14.34 -14.63 -14.47
N SER A 96 -14.50 -14.20 -15.73
CA SER A 96 -14.86 -15.10 -16.83
C SER A 96 -13.60 -15.77 -17.36
N VAL A 97 -13.58 -17.10 -17.32
CA VAL A 97 -12.45 -17.93 -17.71
C VAL A 97 -12.89 -19.01 -18.70
N ALA A 98 -11.95 -19.59 -19.43
CA ALA A 98 -12.25 -20.72 -20.29
C ALA A 98 -12.83 -21.90 -19.47
N PRO A 99 -13.72 -22.72 -20.05
CA PRO A 99 -14.18 -23.95 -19.42
C PRO A 99 -13.02 -24.81 -18.93
N HIS A 100 -13.21 -25.51 -17.81
CA HIS A 100 -12.21 -26.41 -17.21
C HIS A 100 -10.88 -25.74 -16.78
N THR A 101 -10.85 -24.42 -16.64
CA THR A 101 -9.71 -23.70 -16.06
C THR A 101 -9.44 -24.17 -14.63
N PHE A 102 -8.16 -24.24 -14.25
CA PHE A 102 -7.75 -24.55 -12.88
C PHE A 102 -7.89 -23.34 -11.96
N VAL A 103 -8.58 -23.52 -10.83
CA VAL A 103 -8.76 -22.51 -9.77
C VAL A 103 -7.91 -22.87 -8.55
N LYS A 104 -6.95 -22.01 -8.23
CA LYS A 104 -6.17 -22.09 -6.99
C LYS A 104 -6.98 -21.50 -5.85
N LEU A 105 -7.28 -22.32 -4.85
CA LEU A 105 -7.89 -21.96 -3.58
C LEU A 105 -6.78 -21.60 -2.59
N ILE A 106 -6.70 -20.32 -2.23
CA ILE A 106 -5.73 -19.83 -1.24
C ILE A 106 -6.42 -19.77 0.11
N TYR A 107 -5.90 -20.48 1.09
CA TYR A 107 -6.45 -20.55 2.46
C TYR A 107 -5.33 -20.43 3.50
N ALA A 108 -5.70 -20.19 4.76
CA ALA A 108 -4.77 -20.24 5.88
C ALA A 108 -5.25 -21.29 6.89
N ASP A 109 -4.33 -22.11 7.36
CA ASP A 109 -4.54 -23.03 8.46
C ASP A 109 -4.26 -22.34 9.82
N GLY A 110 -4.34 -23.11 10.90
CA GLY A 110 -4.05 -22.61 12.25
C GLY A 110 -2.63 -22.06 12.39
N ASP A 111 -1.64 -22.69 11.76
CA ASP A 111 -0.23 -22.34 11.88
C ASP A 111 0.09 -21.01 11.18
N VAL A 112 -0.43 -20.82 9.95
CA VAL A 112 -0.31 -19.58 9.20
C VAL A 112 -0.98 -18.42 9.95
N LEU A 113 -2.13 -18.66 10.58
CA LEU A 113 -2.83 -17.64 11.38
C LEU A 113 -2.05 -17.29 12.65
N ALA A 114 -1.49 -18.27 13.34
CA ALA A 114 -0.64 -18.03 14.50
C ALA A 114 0.59 -17.17 14.14
N ALA A 115 1.28 -17.52 13.05
CA ALA A 115 2.41 -16.74 12.53
C ALA A 115 1.97 -15.31 12.14
N SER A 116 0.79 -15.17 11.53
CA SER A 116 0.21 -13.86 11.17
C SER A 116 -0.09 -13.00 12.39
N GLN A 117 -0.57 -13.59 13.49
CA GLN A 117 -0.80 -12.89 14.76
C GLN A 117 0.49 -12.47 15.43
N MET A 118 1.55 -13.28 15.36
CA MET A 118 2.88 -12.91 15.86
C MET A 118 3.41 -11.68 15.13
N GLN A 119 3.35 -11.66 13.79
CA GLN A 119 3.74 -10.49 13.00
C GLN A 119 2.95 -9.22 13.37
N LEU A 120 1.65 -9.35 13.68
CA LEU A 120 0.83 -8.22 14.12
C LEU A 120 1.31 -7.69 15.49
N LYS A 121 1.66 -8.58 16.42
CA LYS A 121 2.21 -8.20 17.73
C LYS A 121 3.57 -7.52 17.56
N ASP A 122 4.47 -8.07 16.76
CA ASP A 122 5.80 -7.51 16.51
C ASP A 122 5.72 -6.12 15.90
N LYS A 123 4.82 -5.92 14.93
CA LYS A 123 4.60 -4.61 14.32
C LYS A 123 4.04 -3.59 15.31
N LYS A 124 3.20 -4.01 16.26
CA LYS A 124 2.71 -3.14 17.34
C LYS A 124 3.83 -2.78 18.31
N THR A 125 4.65 -3.73 18.72
CA THR A 125 5.81 -3.51 19.59
C THR A 125 6.85 -2.61 18.94
N GLN A 126 7.17 -2.80 17.66
CA GLN A 126 8.08 -1.90 16.94
C GLN A 126 7.53 -0.47 16.84
N ARG A 127 6.20 -0.31 16.74
CA ARG A 127 5.59 1.02 16.72
C ARG A 127 5.65 1.69 18.09
N SER A 128 5.47 0.96 19.20
CA SER A 128 5.61 1.54 20.53
C SER A 128 7.07 1.92 20.82
N THR A 129 8.03 1.03 20.54
CA THR A 129 9.46 1.32 20.76
C THR A 129 9.94 2.48 19.91
N LYS A 130 9.52 2.58 18.64
CA LYS A 130 9.85 3.74 17.78
C LYS A 130 9.23 5.04 18.30
N LYS A 131 8.01 5.00 18.87
CA LYS A 131 7.37 6.17 19.47
C LYS A 131 8.09 6.63 20.73
N GLU A 132 8.47 5.69 21.60
CA GLU A 132 9.21 5.98 22.83
C GLU A 132 10.61 6.51 22.53
N ALA A 133 11.34 5.88 21.62
CA ALA A 133 12.65 6.35 21.18
C ALA A 133 12.56 7.77 20.60
N ASN A 134 11.56 8.06 19.78
CA ASN A 134 11.36 9.41 19.24
C ASN A 134 11.03 10.43 20.34
N LYS A 135 10.17 10.07 21.32
CA LYS A 135 9.88 10.93 22.48
C LYS A 135 11.15 11.26 23.28
N LEU A 136 12.02 10.28 23.52
CA LEU A 136 13.30 10.48 24.22
C LEU A 136 14.26 11.37 23.42
N LEU A 137 14.34 11.20 22.11
CA LEU A 137 15.15 12.04 21.23
C LEU A 137 14.66 13.50 21.25
N ILE A 138 13.34 13.73 21.16
CA ILE A 138 12.76 15.08 21.24
C ILE A 138 13.06 15.72 22.60
N HIS A 139 12.92 14.98 23.71
CA HIS A 139 13.23 15.50 25.04
C HIS A 139 14.71 15.92 25.13
N LYS A 140 15.63 15.06 24.68
CA LYS A 140 17.07 15.36 24.68
C LYS A 140 17.40 16.58 23.82
N LEU A 141 16.80 16.69 22.63
CA LEU A 141 16.97 17.86 21.76
C LEU A 141 16.45 19.14 22.44
N MET A 142 15.29 19.07 23.10
CA MET A 142 14.72 20.22 23.82
C MET A 142 15.60 20.67 24.99
N ASP A 143 16.14 19.74 25.78
CA ASP A 143 17.02 20.07 26.90
C ASP A 143 18.34 20.69 26.42
N THR A 144 18.95 20.13 25.37
CA THR A 144 20.18 20.70 24.78
C THR A 144 19.94 22.09 24.21
N SER A 145 18.79 22.33 23.56
CA SER A 145 18.41 23.65 23.04
C SER A 145 18.19 24.66 24.18
N LYS A 146 17.45 24.30 25.23
CA LYS A 146 17.27 25.15 26.42
C LYS A 146 18.60 25.50 27.09
N SER A 147 19.50 24.53 27.21
CA SER A 147 20.83 24.74 27.79
C SER A 147 21.68 25.70 26.95
N GLN A 148 21.71 25.52 25.63
CA GLN A 148 22.44 26.43 24.73
C GLN A 148 21.84 27.84 24.71
N ALA A 149 20.51 27.97 24.62
CA ALA A 149 19.82 29.25 24.69
C ALA A 149 20.07 29.96 26.03
N GLY A 150 20.06 29.22 27.14
CA GLY A 150 20.42 29.72 28.47
C GLY A 150 21.83 30.30 28.50
N LYS A 151 22.83 29.54 28.01
CA LYS A 151 24.24 29.98 27.92
C LYS A 151 24.40 31.24 27.07
N LEU A 152 23.78 31.29 25.89
CA LEU A 152 23.80 32.46 25.02
C LEU A 152 23.12 33.68 25.66
N SER A 153 21.97 33.48 26.30
CA SER A 153 21.28 34.57 27.00
C SER A 153 22.08 35.10 28.18
N SER A 154 22.78 34.23 28.92
CA SER A 154 23.66 34.65 30.01
C SER A 154 24.88 35.40 29.50
N SER A 155 25.49 34.98 28.39
CA SER A 155 26.64 35.70 27.81
C SER A 155 26.22 37.05 27.23
N LEU A 156 25.05 37.14 26.60
CA LEU A 156 24.50 38.40 26.09
C LEU A 156 24.18 39.37 27.24
N LYS A 157 23.56 38.89 28.33
CA LYS A 157 23.31 39.71 29.53
C LYS A 157 24.61 40.18 30.19
N PHE A 158 25.63 39.33 30.25
CA PHE A 158 26.92 39.70 30.82
C PHE A 158 27.62 40.75 29.94
N SER A 159 27.63 40.58 28.63
CA SER A 159 28.17 41.54 27.67
C SER A 159 27.47 42.90 27.72
N LEU A 160 26.14 42.92 27.83
CA LEU A 160 25.37 44.16 27.96
C LEU A 160 25.59 44.86 29.30
N LYS A 161 25.80 44.10 30.39
CA LYS A 161 26.04 44.66 31.73
C LYS A 161 27.41 45.33 31.86
N HIS A 162 28.42 44.87 31.12
CA HIS A 162 29.72 45.54 31.06
C HIS A 162 29.72 46.80 30.19
N HIS A 163 28.83 46.89 29.19
CA HIS A 163 28.75 48.09 28.35
C HIS A 163 28.03 49.26 29.05
N ASN A 164 27.08 48.97 29.94
CA ASN A 164 26.32 50.00 30.68
C ASN A 164 27.04 50.53 31.94
N LYS A 165 28.24 50.03 32.28
CA LYS A 165 29.03 50.51 33.43
C LYS A 165 30.14 51.49 33.03
N ASN A 166 30.42 51.63 31.74
CA ASN A 166 31.42 52.56 31.20
C ASN A 166 30.80 53.83 30.58
N SER A 167 29.50 54.11 30.77
CA SER A 167 28.81 55.27 30.18
C SER A 167 28.29 56.27 31.22
N SER A 168 28.81 56.27 32.45
CA SER A 168 28.36 57.16 33.54
C SER A 168 29.49 57.83 34.33
N GLU A 169 30.70 57.92 33.77
CA GLU A 169 31.80 58.74 34.32
C GLU A 169 32.39 59.61 33.21
N GLU A 170 31.63 60.62 32.74
CA GLU A 170 32.21 61.79 32.05
C GLU A 170 31.19 62.94 31.99
N THR A 171 30.75 63.43 33.15
CA THR A 171 30.19 64.77 33.30
C THR A 171 30.60 65.29 34.68
N ASP A 172 31.76 65.94 34.74
CA ASP A 172 32.00 67.14 35.55
C ASP A 172 33.49 67.50 35.49
N SER A 173 33.82 68.49 34.65
CA SER A 173 34.86 69.51 34.85
C SER A 173 34.73 70.59 33.77
#